data_AF-A0A916QNR0-F1
#
_entry.id   AF-A0A916QNR0-F1
#
_cell.length_a   1.000
_cell.length_b   1.000
_cell.length_c   1.000
_cell.angle_alpha   90.00
_cell.angle_beta   90.00
_cell.angle_gamma   90.00
#
_symmetry.space_group_name_H-M   'P 1'
#
loop_
_entity.id
_entity.type
_entity.pdbx_description
1 polymer ?
#
loop_
_entity_poly.entity_id
_entity_poly.type
_entity_poly.pdbx_seq_one_letter_code
_entity_poly.pdbx_strand_id
1 'polypeptide(L)'
;MSVIVIGDRAVGKTHMALALAKEYKGSRVRIKDPSYETLRDQLQNVDTGEMIRTTEITKRPVKLQVELHKPEIIESVWVDTPGEMFESEWQKDHDIAWNDFKQDIGQNIGIILLLPPYQQIVSNNLLNQATPDMTLERDDLMNTQNWCNNLENWLKFLNKNCSRVDNITICLHKADLFCGNLDLEAQKTQGHPVVRQRQVRNGYFAVAKEVIKRNNREARPFQFFITSINHRTLLEAPWLYLSPFILYHR
;
A
#
# COMPACT_ATOMS: atom_id res chain seq x y z
N MET A 1 13.65 6.20 -12.40
CA MET A 1 13.72 5.24 -11.26
C MET A 1 12.77 5.74 -10.19
N SER A 2 11.80 4.93 -9.79
CA SER A 2 10.59 5.39 -9.07
C SER A 2 10.25 4.54 -7.85
N VAL A 3 9.24 5.01 -7.10
CA VAL A 3 8.49 4.18 -6.14
C VAL A 3 7.33 3.52 -6.85
N ILE A 4 7.14 2.22 -6.63
CA ILE A 4 5.99 1.50 -7.15
C ILE A 4 5.00 1.15 -6.03
N VAL A 5 3.73 1.46 -6.24
CA VAL A 5 2.63 1.05 -5.34
C VAL A 5 1.90 -0.13 -5.96
N ILE A 6 1.81 -1.23 -5.23
CA ILE A 6 1.16 -2.49 -5.61
C ILE A 6 0.30 -3.00 -4.46
N GLY A 7 -0.56 -3.97 -4.72
CA GLY A 7 -1.40 -4.57 -3.68
C GLY A 7 -2.60 -5.31 -4.23
N ASP A 8 -3.30 -6.02 -3.36
CA ASP A 8 -4.43 -6.86 -3.72
C ASP A 8 -5.57 -6.07 -4.40
N ARG A 9 -6.50 -6.80 -5.01
CA ARG A 9 -7.74 -6.23 -5.56
C ARG A 9 -8.52 -5.51 -4.48
N ALA A 10 -9.14 -4.38 -4.86
CA ALA A 10 -10.04 -3.61 -3.99
C ALA A 10 -9.43 -3.17 -2.64
N VAL A 11 -8.10 -3.27 -2.46
CA VAL A 11 -7.44 -2.85 -1.23
C VAL A 11 -7.50 -1.33 -1.02
N GLY A 12 -7.81 -0.56 -2.07
CA GLY A 12 -7.92 0.90 -1.97
C GLY A 12 -6.71 1.68 -2.49
N LYS A 13 -5.91 1.11 -3.40
CA LYS A 13 -4.77 1.81 -4.05
C LYS A 13 -5.24 3.12 -4.69
N THR A 14 -6.32 3.05 -5.45
CA THR A 14 -6.88 4.19 -6.16
C THR A 14 -7.44 5.26 -5.20
N HIS A 15 -8.09 4.84 -4.12
CA HIS A 15 -8.52 5.75 -3.05
C HIS A 15 -7.32 6.40 -2.33
N MET A 16 -6.25 5.66 -2.10
CA MET A 16 -5.02 6.20 -1.52
C MET A 16 -4.40 7.27 -2.42
N ALA A 17 -4.38 7.07 -3.74
CA ALA A 17 -3.89 8.07 -4.69
C ALA A 17 -4.74 9.35 -4.62
N LEU A 18 -6.07 9.23 -4.65
CA LEU A 18 -6.98 10.37 -4.53
C LEU A 18 -6.80 11.12 -3.20
N ALA A 19 -6.67 10.39 -2.10
CA ALA A 19 -6.45 10.97 -0.78
C ALA A 19 -5.12 11.74 -0.71
N LEU A 20 -4.06 11.27 -1.36
CA LEU A 20 -2.77 11.96 -1.43
C LEU A 20 -2.79 13.19 -2.35
N ALA A 21 -3.63 13.18 -3.39
CA ALA A 21 -3.81 14.32 -4.30
C ALA A 21 -4.67 15.44 -3.69
N LYS A 22 -5.60 15.10 -2.79
CA LYS A 22 -6.46 16.06 -2.10
C LYS A 22 -5.63 16.99 -1.21
N GLU A 23 -5.90 18.29 -1.30
CA GLU A 23 -5.23 19.28 -0.46
C GLU A 23 -5.63 19.16 1.01
N TYR A 24 -4.63 19.15 1.89
CA TYR A 24 -4.83 19.09 3.34
C TYR A 24 -3.79 19.97 4.05
N LYS A 25 -4.24 20.81 4.98
CA LYS A 25 -3.36 21.70 5.74
C LYS A 25 -2.42 20.87 6.62
N GLY A 26 -1.11 21.09 6.49
CA GLY A 26 -0.10 20.34 7.22
C GLY A 26 0.26 18.98 6.62
N SER A 27 -0.23 18.65 5.41
CA SER A 27 0.25 17.50 4.65
C SER A 27 1.74 17.64 4.33
N ARG A 28 2.49 16.57 4.56
CA ARG A 28 3.91 16.48 4.20
C ARG A 28 4.14 15.68 2.93
N VAL A 29 3.13 15.01 2.41
CA VAL A 29 3.26 14.17 1.22
C VAL A 29 2.05 14.45 0.37
N ARG A 30 2.21 14.85 -0.90
CA ARG A 30 1.07 15.12 -1.79
C ARG A 30 1.37 14.78 -3.23
N ILE A 31 0.38 14.29 -3.96
CA ILE A 31 0.50 14.16 -5.42
C ILE A 31 0.30 15.54 -6.04
N LYS A 32 1.24 15.95 -6.89
CA LYS A 32 1.23 17.22 -7.61
C LYS A 32 0.82 17.09 -9.08
N ASP A 33 1.06 15.92 -9.64
CA ASP A 33 0.80 15.61 -11.03
C ASP A 33 0.47 14.11 -11.10
N PRO A 34 -0.72 13.71 -11.58
CA PRO A 34 -1.81 14.56 -12.06
C PRO A 34 -2.50 15.35 -10.93
N SER A 35 -3.33 16.34 -11.27
CA SER A 35 -4.15 17.05 -10.27
C SER A 35 -5.19 16.12 -9.64
N TYR A 36 -5.77 16.54 -8.50
CA TYR A 36 -6.86 15.79 -7.87
C TYR A 36 -8.04 15.56 -8.82
N GLU A 37 -8.44 16.59 -9.57
CA GLU A 37 -9.54 16.54 -10.53
C GLU A 37 -9.23 15.56 -11.66
N THR A 38 -8.03 15.64 -12.24
CA THR A 38 -7.60 14.71 -13.29
C THR A 38 -7.57 13.27 -12.79
N LEU A 39 -7.03 13.03 -11.59
CA LEU A 39 -7.04 11.70 -10.99
C LEU A 39 -8.47 11.23 -10.72
N ARG A 40 -9.32 12.09 -10.18
CA ARG A 40 -10.72 11.77 -9.89
C ARG A 40 -11.45 11.33 -11.16
N ASP A 41 -11.34 12.11 -12.22
CA ASP A 41 -12.04 11.83 -13.48
C ASP A 41 -11.51 10.57 -14.19
N GLN A 42 -10.25 10.18 -13.94
CA GLN A 42 -9.66 8.93 -14.44
C GLN A 42 -10.05 7.69 -13.61
N LEU A 43 -10.46 7.89 -12.36
CA LEU A 43 -10.55 6.81 -11.36
C LEU A 43 -11.96 6.58 -10.85
N GLN A 44 -12.83 7.58 -10.96
CA GLN A 44 -14.23 7.55 -10.53
C GLN A 44 -15.15 7.78 -11.74
N ASN A 45 -16.23 7.01 -11.79
CA ASN A 45 -17.33 7.30 -12.68
C ASN A 45 -17.98 8.62 -12.24
N VAL A 46 -18.13 9.56 -13.18
CA VAL A 46 -18.62 10.92 -12.91
C VAL A 46 -20.08 10.92 -12.42
N ASP A 47 -20.88 9.96 -12.89
CA ASP A 47 -22.31 9.90 -12.61
C ASP A 47 -22.61 9.16 -11.30
N THR A 48 -21.85 8.10 -10.99
CA THR A 48 -22.10 7.27 -9.80
C THR A 48 -21.15 7.54 -8.64
N GLY A 49 -20.01 8.20 -8.89
CA GLY A 49 -18.93 8.37 -7.91
C GLY A 49 -18.18 7.06 -7.58
N GLU A 50 -18.57 5.94 -8.19
CA GLU A 50 -17.95 4.64 -7.95
C GLU A 50 -16.60 4.53 -8.66
N MET A 51 -15.68 3.78 -8.06
CA MET A 51 -14.37 3.54 -8.66
C MET A 51 -14.48 2.65 -9.89
N ILE A 52 -13.78 3.03 -10.97
CA ILE A 52 -13.71 2.25 -12.19
C ILE A 52 -12.98 0.92 -11.90
N ARG A 53 -13.59 -0.21 -12.29
CA ARG A 53 -12.99 -1.54 -12.11
C ARG A 53 -11.74 -1.70 -12.97
N THR A 54 -10.67 -2.18 -12.36
CA THR A 54 -9.40 -2.47 -13.03
C THR A 54 -9.41 -3.91 -13.55
N THR A 55 -9.49 -4.05 -14.88
CA THR A 55 -9.46 -5.35 -15.58
C THR A 55 -8.06 -5.75 -16.04
N GLU A 56 -7.18 -4.77 -16.24
CA GLU A 56 -5.82 -4.95 -16.75
C GLU A 56 -4.78 -4.25 -15.85
N ILE A 57 -3.51 -4.64 -15.96
CA ILE A 57 -2.42 -3.96 -15.25
C ILE A 57 -2.30 -2.54 -15.78
N THR A 58 -2.75 -1.57 -14.98
CA THR A 58 -2.68 -0.16 -15.36
C THR A 58 -1.59 0.55 -14.57
N LYS A 59 -0.62 1.13 -15.28
CA LYS A 59 0.46 1.93 -14.69
C LYS A 59 0.10 3.40 -14.77
N ARG A 60 0.12 4.08 -13.64
CA ARG A 60 -0.17 5.52 -13.53
C ARG A 60 1.04 6.25 -12.99
N PRO A 61 1.81 6.97 -13.82
CA PRO A 61 2.90 7.79 -13.33
C PRO A 61 2.34 8.97 -12.53
N VAL A 62 2.95 9.27 -11.39
CA VAL A 62 2.63 10.42 -10.56
C VAL A 62 3.90 11.11 -10.08
N LYS A 63 3.82 12.43 -9.89
CA LYS A 63 4.85 13.21 -9.20
C LYS A 63 4.36 13.53 -7.81
N LEU A 64 5.14 13.10 -6.84
CA LEU A 64 4.79 13.11 -5.43
C LEU A 64 5.71 14.09 -4.71
N GLN A 65 5.17 15.20 -4.23
CA GLN A 65 5.92 16.15 -3.43
C GLN A 65 5.99 15.67 -1.98
N VAL A 66 7.20 15.68 -1.42
CA VAL A 66 7.44 15.34 -0.01
C VAL A 66 8.14 16.50 0.70
N GLU A 67 7.58 16.90 1.84
CA GLU A 67 8.07 17.93 2.73
C GLU A 67 9.00 17.31 3.78
N LEU A 68 10.30 17.35 3.50
CA LEU A 68 11.36 16.98 4.43
C LEU A 68 11.90 18.25 5.10
N HIS A 69 13.21 18.51 5.02
CA HIS A 69 13.78 19.82 5.38
C HIS A 69 13.52 20.88 4.29
N LYS A 70 13.40 20.43 3.05
CA LYS A 70 12.96 21.21 1.90
C LYS A 70 12.00 20.35 1.06
N PRO A 71 11.12 20.96 0.25
CA PRO A 71 10.22 20.21 -0.61
C PRO A 71 11.00 19.48 -1.72
N GLU A 72 10.72 18.20 -1.90
CA GLU A 72 11.34 17.34 -2.91
C GLU A 72 10.27 16.65 -3.77
N ILE A 73 10.56 16.40 -5.05
CA ILE A 73 9.62 15.75 -5.97
C ILE A 73 10.09 14.33 -6.25
N ILE A 74 9.34 13.33 -5.82
CA ILE A 74 9.58 11.91 -6.09
C ILE A 74 8.73 11.46 -7.27
N GLU A 75 9.33 10.77 -8.24
CA GLU A 75 8.58 10.08 -9.29
C GLU A 75 8.09 8.73 -8.75
N SER A 76 6.80 8.46 -8.90
CA SER A 76 6.18 7.21 -8.48
C SER A 76 5.30 6.66 -9.59
N VAL A 77 5.23 5.34 -9.70
CA VAL A 77 4.32 4.64 -10.59
C VAL A 77 3.34 3.85 -9.74
N TRP A 78 2.05 4.16 -9.86
CA TRP A 78 1.00 3.41 -9.21
C TRP A 78 0.56 2.32 -10.15
N VAL A 79 0.76 1.06 -9.73
CA VAL A 79 0.37 -0.08 -10.53
C VAL A 79 -0.88 -0.66 -9.92
N ASP A 80 -1.98 -0.46 -10.64
CA ASP A 80 -3.21 -1.15 -10.31
C ASP A 80 -3.23 -2.49 -11.03
N THR A 81 -3.39 -3.55 -10.27
CA THR A 81 -3.32 -4.93 -10.73
C THR A 81 -4.69 -5.58 -10.55
N PRO A 82 -5.10 -6.46 -11.48
CA PRO A 82 -6.27 -7.31 -11.25
C PRO A 82 -6.02 -8.24 -10.06
N GLY A 83 -7.09 -8.66 -9.38
CA GLY A 83 -6.97 -9.56 -8.23
C GLY A 83 -6.45 -10.94 -8.55
N GLU A 84 -6.79 -11.41 -9.75
CA GLU A 84 -6.45 -12.73 -10.26
C GLU A 84 -4.98 -12.80 -10.73
N MET A 85 -4.21 -11.70 -10.67
CA MET A 85 -2.83 -11.66 -11.17
C MET A 85 -1.91 -12.72 -10.56
N PHE A 86 -2.19 -13.17 -9.34
CA PHE A 86 -1.42 -14.23 -8.67
C PHE A 86 -1.90 -15.64 -8.99
N GLU A 87 -3.00 -15.78 -9.72
CA GLU A 87 -3.53 -17.07 -10.16
C GLU A 87 -2.70 -17.62 -11.32
N SER A 88 -2.42 -18.93 -11.26
CA SER A 88 -1.57 -19.57 -12.26
C SER A 88 -2.20 -19.58 -13.65
N GLU A 89 -3.52 -19.54 -13.75
CA GLU A 89 -4.25 -19.46 -15.02
C GLU A 89 -4.08 -18.07 -15.63
N TRP A 90 -4.36 -17.01 -14.86
CA TRP A 90 -4.16 -15.63 -15.31
C TRP A 90 -2.73 -15.37 -15.79
N GLN A 91 -1.72 -15.84 -15.06
CA GLN A 91 -0.31 -15.67 -15.43
C GLN A 91 0.10 -16.41 -16.71
N LYS A 92 -0.58 -17.52 -17.05
CA LYS A 92 -0.35 -18.24 -18.30
C LYS A 92 -1.00 -17.51 -19.47
N ASP A 93 -2.21 -17.01 -19.26
CA ASP A 93 -2.98 -16.32 -20.29
C ASP A 93 -2.45 -14.90 -20.56
N HIS A 94 -1.72 -14.30 -19.60
CA HIS A 94 -1.14 -12.96 -19.68
C HIS A 94 0.38 -12.98 -19.41
N ASP A 95 1.09 -13.93 -20.01
CA ASP A 95 2.52 -14.17 -19.77
C ASP A 95 3.41 -12.95 -20.03
N ILE A 96 3.17 -12.23 -21.14
CA ILE A 96 3.89 -11.01 -21.50
C ILE A 96 3.67 -9.93 -20.44
N ALA A 97 2.40 -9.62 -20.13
CA ALA A 97 2.06 -8.61 -19.14
C ALA A 97 2.61 -8.94 -17.73
N TRP A 98 2.62 -10.22 -17.37
CA TRP A 98 3.23 -10.71 -16.13
C TRP A 98 4.75 -10.58 -16.11
N ASN A 99 5.43 -10.89 -17.23
CA ASN A 99 6.87 -10.74 -17.37
C ASN A 99 7.31 -9.26 -17.31
N ASP A 100 6.59 -8.39 -18.02
CA ASP A 100 6.83 -6.94 -18.00
C ASP A 100 6.66 -6.39 -16.58
N PHE A 101 5.59 -6.79 -15.88
CA PHE A 101 5.37 -6.40 -14.49
C PHE A 101 6.53 -6.82 -13.57
N LYS A 102 7.00 -8.07 -13.69
CA LYS A 102 8.15 -8.57 -12.91
C LYS A 102 9.42 -7.78 -13.20
N GLN A 103 9.67 -7.45 -14.46
CA GLN A 103 10.83 -6.67 -14.85
C GLN A 103 10.77 -5.27 -14.27
N ASP A 104 9.63 -4.60 -14.40
CA ASP A 104 9.46 -3.23 -13.92
C ASP A 104 9.61 -3.15 -12.41
N ILE A 105 8.91 -4.01 -11.66
CA ILE A 105 8.94 -3.96 -10.20
C ILE A 105 10.37 -4.22 -9.66
N GLY A 106 11.14 -5.08 -10.33
CA GLY A 106 12.52 -5.40 -9.96
C GLY A 106 13.53 -4.26 -10.20
N GLN A 107 13.18 -3.24 -11.00
CA GLN A 107 14.04 -2.10 -11.33
C GLN A 107 13.74 -0.83 -10.50
N ASN A 108 12.76 -0.88 -9.59
CA ASN A 108 12.36 0.28 -8.77
C ASN A 108 13.28 0.51 -7.56
N ILE A 109 13.30 1.73 -7.03
CA ILE A 109 14.11 2.08 -5.83
C ILE A 109 13.39 1.68 -4.54
N GLY A 110 12.05 1.73 -4.56
CA GLY A 110 11.23 1.34 -3.43
C GLY A 110 9.87 0.80 -3.85
N ILE A 111 9.31 -0.06 -2.99
CA ILE A 111 8.02 -0.72 -3.21
C ILE A 111 7.12 -0.46 -2.00
N ILE A 112 5.88 -0.05 -2.26
CA ILE A 112 4.79 -0.03 -1.27
C ILE A 112 3.81 -1.14 -1.65
N LEU A 113 3.73 -2.18 -0.81
CA LEU A 113 2.73 -3.23 -0.91
C LEU A 113 1.55 -2.93 0.02
N LEU A 114 0.35 -2.79 -0.55
CA LEU A 114 -0.90 -2.62 0.19
C LEU A 114 -1.61 -3.95 0.34
N LEU A 115 -1.95 -4.29 1.59
CA LEU A 115 -2.71 -5.48 1.95
C LEU A 115 -4.03 -5.09 2.62
N PRO A 116 -5.13 -5.78 2.32
CA PRO A 116 -6.40 -5.58 3.01
C PRO A 116 -6.30 -6.14 4.43
N PRO A 117 -7.18 -5.70 5.35
CA PRO A 117 -7.31 -6.34 6.65
C PRO A 117 -7.82 -7.79 6.49
N TYR A 118 -7.45 -8.68 7.42
CA TYR A 118 -8.03 -10.01 7.48
C TYR A 118 -9.32 -10.02 8.31
N GLN A 119 -10.23 -10.93 8.01
CA GLN A 119 -11.60 -10.94 8.55
C GLN A 119 -11.67 -10.84 10.09
N GLN A 120 -10.72 -11.43 10.80
CA GLN A 120 -10.69 -11.50 12.27
C GLN A 120 -10.15 -10.22 12.93
N ILE A 121 -9.39 -9.39 12.22
CA ILE A 121 -8.88 -8.12 12.79
C ILE A 121 -9.94 -7.02 12.78
N VAL A 122 -10.89 -7.13 11.86
CA VAL A 122 -11.91 -6.12 11.62
C VAL A 122 -12.95 -6.11 12.74
N SER A 123 -13.26 -4.92 13.23
CA SER A 123 -14.31 -4.69 14.22
C SER A 123 -15.66 -4.45 13.55
N ASN A 124 -16.68 -5.22 13.93
CA ASN A 124 -18.06 -5.02 13.45
C ASN A 124 -18.58 -3.60 13.74
N ASN A 125 -18.21 -3.04 14.89
CA ASN A 125 -18.64 -1.69 15.25
C ASN A 125 -18.02 -0.64 14.31
N LEU A 126 -16.76 -0.83 13.92
CA LEU A 126 -16.07 0.08 13.01
C LEU A 126 -16.51 -0.09 11.56
N LEU A 127 -16.83 -1.32 11.13
CA LEU A 127 -17.43 -1.58 9.83
C LEU A 127 -18.73 -0.79 9.62
N ASN A 128 -19.60 -0.78 10.63
CA ASN A 128 -20.87 -0.04 10.57
C ASN A 128 -20.70 1.48 10.57
N GLN A 129 -19.51 1.98 10.92
CA GLN A 129 -19.17 3.40 10.97
C GLN A 129 -18.24 3.81 9.82
N ALA A 130 -17.86 2.87 8.95
CA ALA A 130 -16.92 3.12 7.87
C ALA A 130 -17.53 4.08 6.83
N THR A 131 -16.70 4.99 6.33
CA THR A 131 -17.05 5.83 5.18
C THR A 131 -17.26 4.97 3.93
N PRO A 132 -18.10 5.38 2.96
CA PRO A 132 -18.33 4.62 1.72
C PRO A 132 -17.05 4.15 1.01
N ASP A 133 -16.03 5.01 0.96
CA ASP A 133 -14.72 4.72 0.34
C ASP A 133 -13.90 3.64 1.08
N MET A 134 -14.29 3.32 2.32
CA MET A 134 -13.65 2.35 3.20
C MET A 134 -14.49 1.11 3.45
N THR A 135 -15.75 1.10 3.02
CA THR A 135 -16.65 -0.04 3.17
C THR A 135 -16.05 -1.29 2.52
N LEU A 136 -16.11 -2.40 3.24
CA LEU A 136 -15.80 -3.74 2.78
C LEU A 136 -16.86 -4.67 3.34
N GLU A 137 -17.32 -5.61 2.54
CA GLU A 137 -18.09 -6.72 3.09
C GLU A 137 -17.13 -7.64 3.84
N ARG A 138 -17.46 -7.92 5.11
CA ARG A 138 -16.58 -8.75 5.96
C ARG A 138 -16.38 -10.15 5.38
N ASP A 139 -17.38 -10.66 4.68
CA ASP A 139 -17.36 -12.00 4.08
C ASP A 139 -16.48 -12.07 2.82
N ASP A 140 -16.20 -10.93 2.20
CA ASP A 140 -15.23 -10.83 1.10
C ASP A 140 -13.77 -10.81 1.60
N LEU A 141 -13.55 -10.62 2.90
CA LEU A 141 -12.20 -10.59 3.47
C LEU A 141 -11.63 -12.00 3.64
N MET A 142 -10.35 -12.13 3.32
CA MET A 142 -9.62 -13.35 3.62
C MET A 142 -9.65 -13.66 5.12
N ASN A 143 -9.98 -14.90 5.47
CA ASN A 143 -9.71 -15.40 6.81
C ASN A 143 -8.19 -15.36 7.11
N THR A 144 -7.83 -15.45 8.40
CA THR A 144 -6.43 -15.39 8.84
C THR A 144 -5.49 -16.31 8.06
N GLN A 145 -5.88 -17.56 7.79
CA GLN A 145 -5.01 -18.51 7.10
C GLN A 145 -4.76 -18.11 5.64
N ASN A 146 -5.84 -17.78 4.91
CA ASN A 146 -5.75 -17.34 3.53
C ASN A 146 -4.97 -16.04 3.41
N TRP A 147 -5.15 -15.12 4.35
CA TRP A 147 -4.40 -13.87 4.41
C TRP A 147 -2.90 -14.12 4.64
N CYS A 148 -2.54 -15.01 5.57
CA CYS A 148 -1.16 -15.42 5.80
C CYS A 148 -0.52 -16.07 4.57
N ASN A 149 -1.28 -16.91 3.85
CA ASN A 149 -0.82 -17.54 2.60
C ASN A 149 -0.62 -16.48 1.50
N ASN A 150 -1.54 -15.52 1.38
CA ASN A 150 -1.44 -14.43 0.42
C ASN A 150 -0.21 -13.54 0.71
N LEU A 151 -0.01 -13.16 1.98
CA LEU A 151 1.20 -12.45 2.40
C LEU A 151 2.44 -13.25 2.03
N GLU A 152 2.48 -14.55 2.29
CA GLU A 152 3.62 -15.38 1.90
C GLU A 152 3.90 -15.35 0.39
N ASN A 153 2.85 -15.43 -0.43
CA ASN A 153 2.98 -15.35 -1.89
C ASN A 153 3.61 -14.02 -2.32
N TRP A 154 3.15 -12.91 -1.74
CA TRP A 154 3.75 -11.60 -1.95
C TRP A 154 5.22 -11.56 -1.51
N LEU A 155 5.55 -12.05 -0.31
CA LEU A 155 6.94 -12.03 0.18
C LEU A 155 7.86 -12.87 -0.70
N LYS A 156 7.43 -14.07 -1.12
CA LYS A 156 8.18 -14.94 -2.04
C LYS A 156 8.36 -14.27 -3.40
N PHE A 157 7.30 -13.65 -3.93
CA PHE A 157 7.35 -12.91 -5.18
C PHE A 157 8.36 -11.76 -5.12
N LEU A 158 8.31 -10.95 -4.04
CA LEU A 158 9.22 -9.83 -3.84
C LEU A 158 10.66 -10.32 -3.69
N ASN A 159 10.92 -11.39 -2.92
CA ASN A 159 12.26 -11.95 -2.78
C ASN A 159 12.83 -12.47 -4.11
N LYS A 160 11.99 -13.13 -4.92
CA LYS A 160 12.40 -13.69 -6.21
C LYS A 160 12.66 -12.62 -7.26
N ASN A 161 11.79 -11.63 -7.37
CA ASN A 161 11.80 -10.68 -8.50
C ASN A 161 12.35 -9.29 -8.15
N CYS A 162 12.44 -8.94 -6.85
CA CYS A 162 12.86 -7.62 -6.38
C CYS A 162 14.10 -7.71 -5.50
N SER A 163 15.06 -8.57 -5.86
CA SER A 163 16.28 -8.81 -5.08
C SER A 163 17.20 -7.59 -4.98
N ARG A 164 17.11 -6.67 -5.95
CA ARG A 164 17.86 -5.39 -5.99
C ARG A 164 17.13 -4.22 -5.31
N VAL A 165 15.89 -4.42 -4.89
CA VAL A 165 15.09 -3.36 -4.27
C VAL A 165 15.25 -3.43 -2.77
N ASP A 166 16.01 -2.49 -2.21
CA ASP A 166 16.34 -2.48 -0.79
C ASP A 166 15.20 -1.98 0.10
N ASN A 167 14.32 -1.14 -0.44
CA ASN A 167 13.34 -0.39 0.36
C ASN A 167 11.92 -0.86 0.07
N ILE A 168 11.50 -1.91 0.77
CA ILE A 168 10.16 -2.51 0.60
C ILE A 168 9.34 -2.31 1.87
N THR A 169 8.22 -1.61 1.73
CA THR A 169 7.24 -1.40 2.79
C THR A 169 5.98 -2.22 2.55
N ILE A 170 5.48 -2.85 3.60
CA ILE A 170 4.25 -3.63 3.62
C ILE A 170 3.25 -2.90 4.51
N CYS A 171 2.09 -2.57 3.96
CA CYS A 171 1.12 -1.69 4.58
C CYS A 171 -0.21 -2.43 4.73
N LEU A 172 -0.66 -2.61 5.97
CA LEU A 172 -2.04 -3.03 6.23
C LEU A 172 -2.95 -1.81 6.05
N HIS A 173 -3.75 -1.81 4.99
CA HIS A 173 -4.62 -0.69 4.63
C HIS A 173 -5.97 -0.79 5.33
N LYS A 174 -6.71 0.33 5.33
CA LYS A 174 -8.01 0.50 6.00
C LYS A 174 -7.94 0.32 7.51
N ALA A 175 -6.98 1.00 8.14
CA ALA A 175 -6.78 0.95 9.59
C ALA A 175 -8.02 1.37 10.41
N ASP A 176 -8.86 2.24 9.88
CA ASP A 176 -10.18 2.60 10.44
C ASP A 176 -11.08 1.40 10.72
N LEU A 177 -10.91 0.27 10.03
CA LEU A 177 -11.73 -0.92 10.23
C LEU A 177 -11.30 -1.76 11.44
N PHE A 178 -10.10 -1.52 11.98
CA PHE A 178 -9.53 -2.33 13.07
C PHE A 178 -8.86 -1.52 14.20
N CYS A 179 -8.63 -0.22 14.00
CA CYS A 179 -8.10 0.69 15.00
C CYS A 179 -9.23 1.56 15.56
N GLY A 180 -9.57 1.38 16.84
CA GLY A 180 -10.62 2.18 17.48
C GLY A 180 -10.29 3.67 17.65
N ASN A 181 -9.01 4.05 17.60
CA ASN A 181 -8.57 5.44 17.62
C ASN A 181 -7.31 5.61 16.76
N LEU A 182 -7.48 6.25 15.60
CA LEU A 182 -6.39 6.46 14.65
C LEU A 182 -5.35 7.47 15.13
N ASP A 183 -5.74 8.49 15.91
CA ASP A 183 -4.81 9.49 16.45
C ASP A 183 -3.83 8.87 17.44
N LEU A 184 -4.32 8.00 18.33
CA LEU A 184 -3.48 7.27 19.27
C LEU A 184 -2.52 6.33 18.54
N GLU A 185 -2.98 5.66 17.48
CA GLU A 185 -2.10 4.82 16.67
C GLU A 185 -1.07 5.67 15.91
N ALA A 186 -1.46 6.80 15.35
CA ALA A 186 -0.55 7.72 14.69
C ALA A 186 0.54 8.23 15.64
N GLN A 187 0.19 8.59 16.87
CA GLN A 187 1.16 8.99 17.90
C GLN A 187 2.18 7.87 18.19
N LYS A 188 1.72 6.62 18.32
CA LYS A 188 2.62 5.46 18.47
C LYS A 188 3.54 5.32 17.26
N THR A 189 3.04 5.59 16.05
CA THR A 189 3.85 5.53 14.83
C THR A 189 4.88 6.65 14.67
N GLN A 190 4.78 7.75 15.43
CA GLN A 190 5.79 8.83 15.43
C GLN A 190 7.03 8.50 16.29
N GLY A 191 7.00 7.40 17.06
CA GLY A 191 8.14 6.96 17.86
C GLY A 191 9.33 6.44 17.04
N HIS A 192 10.39 6.03 17.73
CA HIS A 192 11.61 5.51 17.11
C HIS A 192 11.31 4.37 16.11
N PRO A 193 11.91 4.34 14.90
CA PRO A 193 11.55 3.40 13.83
C PRO A 193 11.52 1.94 14.27
N VAL A 194 12.47 1.51 15.11
CA VAL A 194 12.53 0.14 15.66
C VAL A 194 11.34 -0.18 16.56
N VAL A 195 10.93 0.78 17.40
CA VAL A 195 9.79 0.61 18.32
C VAL A 195 8.50 0.53 17.52
N ARG A 196 8.31 1.44 16.57
CA ARG A 196 7.20 1.43 15.61
C ARG A 196 7.10 0.09 14.87
N GLN A 197 8.21 -0.39 14.31
CA GLN A 197 8.24 -1.67 13.61
C GLN A 197 7.82 -2.83 14.51
N ARG A 198 8.33 -2.87 15.74
CA ARG A 198 7.95 -3.90 16.71
C ARG A 198 6.46 -3.84 17.04
N GLN A 199 5.92 -2.64 17.29
CA GLN A 199 4.51 -2.45 17.59
C GLN A 199 3.62 -2.90 16.45
N VAL A 200 3.89 -2.44 15.22
CA VAL A 200 3.07 -2.79 14.05
C VAL A 200 3.15 -4.29 13.78
N ARG A 201 4.35 -4.88 13.84
CA ARG A 201 4.53 -6.32 13.59
C ARG A 201 3.85 -7.19 14.65
N ASN A 202 4.00 -6.84 15.92
CA ASN A 202 3.45 -7.62 17.03
C ASN A 202 1.97 -7.35 17.28
N GLY A 203 1.44 -6.22 16.82
CA GLY A 203 0.03 -5.87 16.93
C GLY A 203 -0.80 -6.39 15.76
N TYR A 204 -0.43 -5.99 14.53
CA TYR A 204 -1.27 -6.17 13.36
C TYR A 204 -0.85 -7.33 12.45
N PHE A 205 0.43 -7.71 12.50
CA PHE A 205 0.98 -8.80 11.68
C PHE A 205 1.34 -10.06 12.50
N ALA A 206 0.92 -10.12 13.77
CA ALA A 206 1.27 -11.20 14.68
C ALA A 206 0.82 -12.58 14.17
N VAL A 207 -0.35 -12.63 13.52
CA VAL A 207 -0.91 -13.84 12.92
C VAL A 207 -0.01 -14.45 11.85
N ALA A 208 0.85 -13.63 11.22
CA ALA A 208 1.78 -14.04 10.17
C ALA A 208 3.25 -14.01 10.64
N LYS A 209 3.52 -14.05 11.95
CA LYS A 209 4.88 -13.95 12.50
C LYS A 209 5.86 -14.94 11.87
N GLU A 210 5.47 -16.20 11.71
CA GLU A 210 6.34 -17.23 11.12
C GLU A 210 6.50 -17.08 9.60
N VAL A 211 5.45 -16.65 8.90
CA VAL A 211 5.52 -16.29 7.46
C VAL A 211 6.53 -15.17 7.25
N ILE A 212 6.46 -14.12 8.08
CA ILE A 212 7.39 -13.00 8.01
C ILE A 212 8.80 -13.49 8.36
N LYS A 213 8.97 -14.22 9.47
CA LYS A 213 10.29 -14.67 9.92
C LYS A 213 11.04 -15.48 8.84
N ARG A 214 10.35 -16.41 8.15
CA ARG A 214 10.97 -17.26 7.12
C ARG A 214 11.26 -16.56 5.79
N ASN A 215 10.56 -15.46 5.49
CA ASN A 215 10.72 -14.74 4.23
C ASN A 215 11.43 -13.39 4.39
N ASN A 216 11.66 -12.92 5.61
CA ASN A 216 12.28 -11.63 5.85
C ASN A 216 13.74 -11.64 5.35
N ARG A 217 14.15 -10.55 4.73
CA ARG A 217 15.51 -10.41 4.19
C ARG A 217 16.48 -10.04 5.30
N GLU A 218 17.68 -10.63 5.29
CA GLU A 218 18.69 -10.40 6.32
C GLU A 218 19.29 -8.99 6.24
N ALA A 219 19.71 -8.56 5.04
CA ALA A 219 20.36 -7.26 4.85
C ALA A 219 19.39 -6.07 4.98
N ARG A 220 18.20 -6.20 4.38
CA ARG A 220 17.18 -5.14 4.36
C ARG A 220 15.79 -5.71 4.65
N PRO A 221 15.44 -5.87 5.94
CA PRO A 221 14.14 -6.36 6.37
C PRO A 221 12.96 -5.56 5.80
N PHE A 222 11.86 -6.25 5.51
CA PHE A 222 10.60 -5.60 5.18
C PHE A 222 10.15 -4.66 6.30
N GLN A 223 9.59 -3.52 5.92
CA GLN A 223 9.10 -2.53 6.87
C GLN A 223 7.58 -2.50 6.89
N PHE A 224 7.00 -2.66 8.08
CA PHE A 224 5.56 -2.78 8.25
C PHE A 224 4.92 -1.46 8.68
N PHE A 225 3.75 -1.15 8.13
CA PHE A 225 2.95 0.02 8.46
C PHE A 225 1.46 -0.34 8.50
N ILE A 226 0.68 0.49 9.17
CA ILE A 226 -0.78 0.57 8.97
C ILE A 226 -1.08 1.88 8.26
N THR A 227 -2.09 1.90 7.41
CA THR A 227 -2.46 3.08 6.62
C THR A 227 -3.99 3.24 6.58
N SER A 228 -4.46 4.48 6.55
CA SER A 228 -5.87 4.82 6.35
C SER A 228 -5.94 6.14 5.60
N ILE A 229 -6.86 6.24 4.62
CA ILE A 229 -7.09 7.50 3.89
C ILE A 229 -7.70 8.58 4.79
N ASN A 230 -8.34 8.17 5.89
CA ASN A 230 -9.01 9.06 6.84
C ASN A 230 -8.06 9.64 7.90
N HIS A 231 -6.78 9.24 7.91
CA HIS A 231 -5.80 9.76 8.85
C HIS A 231 -4.45 10.09 8.19
N ARG A 232 -4.15 11.38 8.06
CA ARG A 232 -3.02 11.87 7.25
C ARG A 232 -1.67 11.32 7.71
N THR A 233 -1.37 11.32 9.00
CA THR A 233 -0.08 10.80 9.51
C THR A 233 0.16 9.34 9.13
N LEU A 234 -0.87 8.49 9.21
CA LEU A 234 -0.77 7.07 8.85
C LEU A 234 -0.67 6.89 7.34
N LEU A 235 -1.42 7.68 6.57
CA LEU A 235 -1.36 7.69 5.10
C LEU A 235 0.04 8.06 4.57
N GLU A 236 0.68 9.06 5.16
CA GLU A 236 1.96 9.61 4.70
C GLU A 236 3.18 8.82 5.22
N ALA A 237 3.03 8.05 6.30
CA ALA A 237 4.11 7.35 6.97
C ALA A 237 5.01 6.48 6.05
N PRO A 238 4.48 5.60 5.17
CA PRO A 238 5.35 4.80 4.30
C PRO A 238 6.13 5.67 3.30
N TRP A 239 5.53 6.76 2.81
CA TRP A 239 6.19 7.70 1.89
C TRP A 239 7.32 8.45 2.57
N LEU A 240 7.07 8.98 3.77
CA LEU A 240 8.08 9.68 4.56
C LEU A 240 9.25 8.75 4.93
N TYR A 241 8.98 7.47 5.17
CA TYR A 241 10.02 6.47 5.40
C TYR A 241 10.87 6.23 4.15
N LEU A 242 10.23 6.06 2.98
CA LEU A 242 10.94 5.75 1.74
C LEU A 242 11.72 6.96 1.17
N SER A 243 11.24 8.17 1.42
CA SER A 243 11.74 9.39 0.78
C SER A 243 13.26 9.62 0.92
N PRO A 244 13.87 9.51 2.11
CA PRO A 244 15.32 9.67 2.25
C PRO A 244 16.14 8.69 1.40
N PHE A 245 15.68 7.44 1.28
CA PHE A 245 16.37 6.43 0.49
C PHE A 245 16.26 6.71 -1.01
N ILE A 246 15.08 7.13 -1.46
CA ILE A 246 14.85 7.45 -2.88
C ILE A 246 15.69 8.64 -3.31
N LEU A 247 15.76 9.67 -2.46
CA LEU A 247 16.52 10.88 -2.75
C LEU A 247 18.03 10.65 -2.68
N TYR A 248 18.51 9.69 -1.90
CA TYR A 248 19.92 9.31 -1.89
C TYR A 248 20.37 8.58 -3.16
N HIS A 249 19.47 7.85 -3.82
CA HIS A 249 19.75 7.09 -5.03
C HIS A 249 19.47 7.87 -6.34
N ARG A 250 19.23 9.18 -6.25
CA ARG A 250 19.15 10.11 -7.39
C ARG A 250 20.47 10.81 -7.61
#